data_AF-A0A5B7TWF1-F1
#
_entry.id   AF-A0A5B7TWF1-F1
#
_cell.length_a   1.000
_cell.length_b   1.000
_cell.length_c   1.000
_cell.angle_alpha   90.00
_cell.angle_beta   90.00
_cell.angle_gamma   90.00
#
_symmetry.space_group_name_H-M   'P 1'
#
loop_
_entity.id
_entity.type
_entity.pdbx_description
1 polymer ?
#
loop_
_entity_poly.entity_id
_entity_poly.type
_entity_poly.pdbx_seq_one_letter_code
_entity_poly.pdbx_strand_id
1 'polypeptide(L)'
;MKNKERIDYIEEKLKTKFKTVDLVDTRYLNEQSSSFYAKYSIGEYSIIFVKDRGFLEVELLKNEKYTLLENLNCDLINLKFNEENINKAIQFLSITLSSRDKSKKEE
;
A
#
# COMPACT_ATOMS: atom_id res chain seq x y z
N MET A 1 -10.83 -15.61 3.49
CA MET A 1 -10.62 -14.57 2.48
C MET A 1 -9.72 -15.09 1.38
N LYS A 2 -10.23 -15.12 0.14
CA LYS A 2 -9.46 -15.31 -1.09
C LYS A 2 -8.62 -14.07 -1.38
N ASN A 3 -7.61 -14.18 -2.25
CA ASN A 3 -6.77 -13.04 -2.61
C ASN A 3 -7.57 -11.87 -3.19
N LYS A 4 -8.58 -12.16 -4.02
CA LYS A 4 -9.48 -11.14 -4.56
C LYS A 4 -10.14 -10.31 -3.45
N GLU A 5 -10.79 -10.95 -2.49
CA GLU A 5 -11.45 -10.26 -1.37
C GLU A 5 -10.48 -9.40 -0.54
N ARG A 6 -9.21 -9.80 -0.41
CA ARG A 6 -8.18 -9.02 0.28
C ARG A 6 -7.76 -7.79 -0.51
N ILE A 7 -7.63 -7.93 -1.83
CA ILE A 7 -7.30 -6.84 -2.75
C ILE A 7 -8.46 -5.84 -2.78
N ASP A 8 -9.70 -6.33 -2.85
CA ASP A 8 -10.91 -5.51 -2.80
C ASP A 8 -10.95 -4.71 -1.48
N TYR A 9 -10.67 -5.37 -0.35
CA TYR A 9 -10.57 -4.70 0.96
C TYR A 9 -9.53 -3.57 0.97
N ILE A 10 -8.31 -3.83 0.45
CA ILE A 10 -7.24 -2.82 0.38
C ILE A 10 -7.70 -1.64 -0.49
N GLU A 11 -8.30 -1.92 -1.64
CA GLU A 11 -8.81 -0.89 -2.55
C GLU A 11 -9.88 -0.02 -1.90
N GLU A 12 -10.85 -0.63 -1.22
CA GLU A 12 -11.89 0.10 -0.48
C GLU A 12 -11.26 1.01 0.58
N LYS A 13 -10.31 0.50 1.38
CA LYS A 13 -9.63 1.29 2.41
C LYS A 13 -8.83 2.44 1.83
N LEU A 14 -8.12 2.23 0.72
CA LEU A 14 -7.42 3.31 0.03
C LEU A 14 -8.41 4.38 -0.46
N LYS A 15 -9.54 4.00 -1.06
CA LYS A 15 -10.58 4.94 -1.52
C LYS A 15 -11.23 5.74 -0.38
N THR A 16 -11.22 5.23 0.85
CA THR A 16 -11.66 6.03 2.01
C THR A 16 -10.67 7.13 2.42
N LYS A 17 -9.39 7.00 2.03
CA LYS A 17 -8.31 7.93 2.44
C LYS A 17 -7.82 8.82 1.30
N PHE A 18 -7.97 8.38 0.05
CA PHE A 18 -7.46 9.07 -1.13
C PHE A 18 -8.58 9.30 -2.13
N LYS A 19 -8.61 10.50 -2.74
CA LYS A 19 -9.67 10.88 -3.68
C LYS A 19 -9.65 10.08 -4.99
N THR A 20 -8.46 9.73 -5.45
CA THR A 20 -8.26 9.01 -6.71
C THR A 20 -7.37 7.81 -6.42
N VAL A 21 -7.93 6.62 -6.63
CA VAL A 21 -7.25 5.34 -6.45
C VAL A 21 -7.66 4.44 -7.61
N ASP A 22 -6.68 4.01 -8.39
CA ASP A 22 -6.89 3.08 -9.50
C ASP A 22 -6.04 1.84 -9.29
N LEU A 23 -6.66 0.66 -9.38
CA LEU A 23 -5.91 -0.59 -9.41
C LEU A 23 -5.27 -0.76 -10.79
N VAL A 24 -3.94 -0.76 -10.83
CA VAL A 24 -3.14 -0.74 -12.07
C VAL A 24 -2.71 -2.14 -12.47
N ASP A 25 -2.26 -2.95 -11.51
CA ASP A 25 -1.78 -4.29 -11.76
C ASP A 25 -2.07 -5.20 -10.56
N THR A 26 -2.39 -6.46 -10.83
CA THR A 26 -2.53 -7.49 -9.80
C THR A 26 -1.96 -8.80 -10.30
N ARG A 27 -1.23 -9.49 -9.41
CA ARG A 27 -0.66 -10.81 -9.70
C ARG A 27 -0.85 -11.72 -8.51
N TYR A 28 -1.31 -12.95 -8.77
CA TYR A 28 -1.31 -14.00 -7.77
C TYR A 28 0.02 -14.74 -7.87
N LEU A 29 0.83 -14.63 -6.82
CA LEU A 29 2.20 -15.14 -6.81
C LEU A 29 2.24 -16.63 -6.50
N ASN A 30 1.30 -17.10 -5.66
CA ASN A 30 1.14 -18.51 -5.32
C ASN A 30 -0.27 -18.77 -4.78
N GLU A 31 -1.02 -19.67 -5.43
CA GLU A 31 -2.38 -20.02 -5.01
C GLU A 31 -2.41 -20.76 -3.67
N GLN A 32 -1.42 -21.62 -3.38
CA GLN A 32 -1.35 -22.38 -2.14
C GLN A 32 -1.07 -21.49 -0.93
N SER A 33 -0.13 -20.54 -1.07
CA SER A 33 0.19 -19.59 0.01
C SER A 33 -0.73 -18.38 0.04
N SER A 34 -1.66 -18.28 -0.93
CA SER A 34 -2.48 -17.10 -1.15
C SER A 34 -1.60 -15.83 -1.21
N SER A 35 -0.43 -15.91 -1.84
CA SER A 35 0.47 -14.76 -1.99
C SER A 35 0.00 -13.92 -3.17
N PHE A 36 0.10 -12.60 -3.05
CA PHE A 36 -0.33 -11.69 -4.11
C PHE A 36 0.49 -10.41 -4.12
N TYR A 37 0.41 -9.73 -5.26
CA TYR A 37 0.89 -8.38 -5.51
C TYR A 37 -0.29 -7.55 -6.02
N ALA A 38 -0.48 -6.34 -5.49
CA ALA A 38 -1.48 -5.40 -5.96
C ALA A 38 -0.89 -3.99 -6.00
N LYS A 39 -0.90 -3.37 -7.18
CA LYS A 39 -0.38 -2.03 -7.43
C LYS A 39 -1.53 -1.06 -7.65
N TYR A 40 -1.51 0.03 -6.90
CA TYR A 40 -2.49 1.11 -6.99
C TYR A 40 -1.81 2.41 -7.41
N SER A 41 -2.45 3.19 -8.27
CA SER A 41 -2.06 4.55 -8.62
C SER A 41 -2.85 5.54 -7.76
N ILE A 42 -2.15 6.48 -7.13
CA ILE A 42 -2.70 7.53 -6.26
C ILE A 42 -1.99 8.84 -6.58
N GLY A 43 -2.57 9.63 -7.48
CA GLY A 43 -1.96 10.86 -7.99
C GLY A 43 -0.61 10.59 -8.66
N GLU A 44 0.47 11.22 -8.18
CA GLU A 44 1.84 11.00 -8.67
C GLU A 44 2.55 9.79 -8.03
N TYR A 45 1.85 9.03 -7.18
CA TYR A 45 2.41 7.89 -6.45
C TYR A 45 1.85 6.58 -6.96
N SER A 46 2.68 5.54 -6.95
CA SER A 46 2.21 4.15 -7.00
C SER A 46 2.45 3.50 -5.65
N ILE A 47 1.43 2.86 -5.10
CA ILE A 47 1.52 2.11 -3.84
C ILE A 47 1.32 0.63 -4.16
N ILE A 48 2.23 -0.21 -3.69
CA ILE A 48 2.20 -1.64 -3.92
C ILE A 48 1.99 -2.34 -2.59
N PHE A 49 1.02 -3.25 -2.55
CA PHE A 49 0.80 -4.16 -1.44
C PHE A 49 1.19 -5.56 -1.87
N VAL A 50 2.12 -6.15 -1.13
CA VAL A 50 2.55 -7.53 -1.32
C VAL A 50 2.16 -8.33 -0.09
N LYS A 51 1.50 -9.46 -0.33
CA LYS A 51 1.37 -10.52 0.66
C LYS A 51 2.30 -11.64 0.25
N ASP A 52 3.30 -11.93 1.08
CA ASP A 52 4.10 -13.14 0.92
C ASP A 52 4.25 -13.91 2.23
N ARG A 53 4.04 -15.23 2.18
CA ARG A 53 4.14 -16.16 3.33
C ARG A 53 3.41 -15.68 4.61
N GLY A 54 2.36 -14.88 4.45
CA GLY A 54 1.56 -14.36 5.57
C GLY A 54 2.02 -13.02 6.13
N PHE A 55 3.04 -12.39 5.54
CA PHE A 55 3.52 -11.06 5.86
C PHE A 55 3.04 -10.04 4.83
N LEU A 56 2.96 -8.79 5.26
CA LEU A 56 2.60 -7.62 4.49
C LEU A 56 3.85 -6.79 4.23
N GLU A 57 4.13 -6.54 2.97
CA GLU A 57 5.11 -5.56 2.52
C GLU A 57 4.38 -4.48 1.73
N VAL A 58 4.78 -3.22 1.95
CA VAL A 58 4.20 -2.07 1.26
C VAL A 58 5.32 -1.24 0.66
N GLU A 59 5.19 -0.96 -0.62
CA GLU A 59 6.16 -0.17 -1.38
C GLU A 59 5.52 1.12 -1.85
N LEU A 60 6.29 2.21 -1.84
CA LEU A 60 5.91 3.51 -2.34
C LEU A 60 6.85 3.90 -3.49
N LEU A 61 6.28 4.17 -4.65
CA LEU A 61 7.00 4.63 -5.83
C LEU A 61 6.56 6.05 -6.19
N LYS A 62 7.53 6.91 -6.48
CA LYS A 62 7.30 8.28 -6.98
C LYS A 62 8.39 8.63 -7.98
N ASN A 63 8.03 8.96 -9.23
CA ASN A 63 9.00 9.38 -10.26
C ASN A 63 10.21 8.43 -10.34
N GLU A 64 9.95 7.13 -10.47
CA GLU A 64 10.97 6.06 -10.53
C GLU A 64 11.77 5.82 -9.23
N LYS A 65 11.58 6.66 -8.19
CA LYS A 65 12.16 6.42 -6.87
C LYS A 65 11.30 5.44 -6.10
N TYR A 66 11.95 4.36 -5.68
CA TYR A 66 11.38 3.29 -4.89
C TYR A 66 11.68 3.47 -3.40
N THR A 67 10.73 3.19 -2.53
CA THR A 67 10.93 3.18 -1.08
C THR A 67 10.01 2.16 -0.41
N LEU A 68 10.59 1.27 0.39
CA LEU A 68 9.83 0.41 1.29
C LEU A 68 9.23 1.22 2.44
N LEU A 69 7.98 0.93 2.80
CA LEU A 69 7.29 1.67 3.86
C LEU A 69 7.97 1.50 5.22
N GLU A 70 8.57 0.34 5.47
CA GLU A 70 9.33 0.03 6.68
C GLU A 70 10.62 0.87 6.83
N ASN A 71 11.20 1.33 5.72
CA ASN A 71 12.34 2.25 5.75
C ASN A 71 11.93 3.67 6.17
N LEU A 72 10.64 4.00 6.07
CA LEU A 72 10.08 5.27 6.51
C LEU A 72 9.55 5.21 7.95
N ASN A 73 9.18 4.02 8.42
CA ASN A 73 8.70 3.80 9.78
C ASN A 73 8.99 2.36 10.23
N CYS A 74 9.84 2.20 11.24
CA CYS A 74 10.23 0.90 11.79
C CYS A 74 9.06 0.12 12.42
N ASP A 75 7.97 0.80 12.81
CA ASP A 75 6.75 0.16 13.31
C ASP A 75 5.97 -0.62 12.22
N LEU A 76 6.44 -0.55 10.97
CA LEU A 76 5.88 -1.22 9.80
C LEU A 76 6.78 -2.35 9.28
N ILE A 77 7.85 -2.71 10.01
CA ILE A 77 8.71 -3.87 9.70
C ILE A 77 7.97 -5.16 10.05
N ASN A 78 8.13 -6.20 9.21
CA ASN A 78 7.65 -7.58 9.47
C ASN A 78 6.16 -7.69 9.84
N LEU A 79 5.31 -6.83 9.29
CA LEU A 79 3.89 -6.83 9.59
C LEU A 79 3.25 -8.15 9.12
N LYS A 80 2.46 -8.79 9.99
CA LYS A 80 1.59 -9.88 9.57
C LYS A 80 0.51 -9.34 8.63
N PHE A 81 0.16 -10.11 7.62
CA PHE A 81 -0.94 -9.77 6.74
C PHE A 81 -2.28 -9.98 7.45
N ASN A 82 -2.82 -8.89 8.00
CA ASN A 82 -4.14 -8.81 8.62
C ASN A 82 -4.72 -7.40 8.42
N GLU A 83 -6.01 -7.24 8.72
CA GLU A 83 -6.72 -5.98 8.52
C GLU A 83 -6.13 -4.82 9.34
N GLU A 84 -5.73 -5.06 10.59
CA GLU A 84 -5.15 -4.04 11.45
C GLU A 84 -3.88 -3.44 10.85
N ASN A 85 -2.96 -4.28 10.40
CA ASN A 85 -1.69 -3.87 9.81
C ASN A 85 -1.87 -3.21 8.44
N ILE A 86 -2.83 -3.67 7.64
CA ILE A 86 -3.22 -3.00 6.39
C ILE A 86 -3.71 -1.58 6.69
N ASN A 87 -4.63 -1.44 7.65
CA ASN A 87 -5.16 -0.12 8.04
C ASN A 87 -4.06 0.79 8.59
N LYS A 88 -3.14 0.24 9.39
CA LYS A 88 -1.98 0.96 9.92
C LYS A 88 -1.08 1.49 8.80
N ALA A 89 -0.74 0.64 7.83
CA ALA A 89 0.07 1.04 6.67
C ALA A 89 -0.64 2.12 5.83
N ILE A 90 -1.94 1.97 5.55
CA ILE A 90 -2.74 2.94 4.81
C ILE A 90 -2.85 4.28 5.56
N GLN A 91 -3.03 4.25 6.89
CA GLN A 91 -3.06 5.46 7.71
C GLN A 91 -1.72 6.20 7.66
N PHE A 92 -0.60 5.47 7.78
CA PHE A 92 0.72 6.06 7.64
C PHE A 92 0.91 6.70 6.27
N LEU A 93 0.58 5.98 5.19
CA LEU A 93 0.61 6.51 3.83
C LEU A 93 -0.22 7.79 3.67
N SER A 94 -1.44 7.82 4.21
CA SER A 94 -2.30 9.01 4.15
C SER A 94 -1.63 10.22 4.81
N ILE A 95 -0.99 10.04 5.96
CA ILE A 95 -0.25 11.11 6.66
C ILE A 95 0.98 11.53 5.84
N THR A 96 1.82 10.57 5.41
CA THR A 96 3.06 10.84 4.68
C THR A 96 2.81 11.57 3.35
N LEU A 97 1.78 11.16 2.60
CA LEU A 97 1.46 11.76 1.31
C LEU A 97 0.77 13.12 1.48
N SER A 98 -0.07 13.30 2.51
CA SER A 98 -0.71 14.60 2.79
C SER A 98 0.29 15.66 3.28
N SER A 99 1.28 15.27 4.09
CA SER A 99 2.31 16.19 4.58
C SER A 99 3.26 16.65 3.47
N ARG A 100 3.59 15.76 2.52
CA ARG A 100 4.46 16.10 1.38
C ARG A 100 3.81 17.03 0.36
N ASP A 101 2.48 17.05 0.27
CA ASP A 101 1.75 17.97 -0.61
C ASP A 101 1.72 19.41 -0.04
N LYS A 102 1.73 19.56 1.29
CA LYS A 102 1.74 20.87 1.95
C LYS A 102 3.08 21.60 1.81
N SER A 103 4.21 20.88 1.85
CA SER A 103 5.53 21.50 1.67
C SER A 103 5.78 22.05 0.25
N LYS A 104 4.96 21.72 -0.75
CA LYS A 104 5.07 22.27 -2.11
C LYS A 104 4.31 23.60 -2.31
N LYS A 105 3.61 24.12 -1.29
CA LYS A 105 2.80 25.35 -1.41
C LYS A 105 3.42 26.59 -0.75
N GLU A 106 4.65 26.49 -0.25
CA GLU A 106 5.36 27.61 0.42
C GLU A 106 6.63 28.09 -0.31
N GLU A 107 6.77 27.82 -1.61
CA GLU A 107 7.79 28.45 -2.49
C GLU A 107 7.16 29.39 -3.51
#